data_AF-A0AB74M876-F1
#
_entry.id   AF-A0AB74M876-F1
#
_cell.length_a   1.000
_cell.length_b   1.000
_cell.length_c   1.000
_cell.angle_alpha   90.00
_cell.angle_beta   90.00
_cell.angle_gamma   90.00
#
_symmetry.space_group_name_H-M   'P 1'
#
loop_
_entity.id
_entity.type
_entity.pdbx_description
1 polymer ?
#
loop_
_entity_poly.entity_id
_entity_poly.type
_entity_poly.pdbx_seq_one_letter_code
_entity_poly.pdbx_strand_id
1 'polypeptide(L)'
;GAVAGVLFSYPSLASVVGNTLPWQTYRDFAENKGAFHAGATNIPLYGRNGAVGGRLDKAPMMDFSVVDQILGVATLISPQYVAGVKHNGSYNTVRFGYADDTTYRLVDRNEHWRDFHTPRLNKLVTEVAPVSVTDAGTGKGVYQNRSRYPVFYRMGSGTQYTGAASGALTRIAGAYAWKTGGTVGSPLISDWSLVSNPGYLYQSVNGPLASYGTPGDSGSPLFAWDAVKKQWVLVAVLNGYAGEKGKTNWFTVIPAGDVNNTIKQDSSGTVVPAVAGGDIVWNYSKGSGEGTLSQDGKVWKMNGFRGGSLNDGKDITFGGKGTVVLKDDVVQGAGSLTFNGDYTVRPEGNQTWVGGGIIVNDGHRVDWMVNGLAGDALHKTGKGTLVVAGSGENPGTLNTGDGTVILAQKADAAGRVRAFSEVRIVSGRPVVVLQDSHQIEGDRIRWGYRGGTLDINGNDMTFHRLAAADEGAVLTSRAGSATVRLDFSPSGQKAVMWHGHFTGNLSVLNNTSSAVDFIMDGGADMSGSFTQQGGGLYIQGHPVVHAVSSE
;
A
#
# COMPACT_ATOMS: atom_id res chain seq x y z
N GLY A 1 -43.86 27.58 10.39
CA GLY A 1 -43.41 27.72 8.99
C GLY A 1 -42.15 26.91 8.83
N ALA A 2 -42.25 25.75 8.17
CA ALA A 2 -41.12 24.88 7.90
C ALA A 2 -40.49 25.30 6.57
N VAL A 3 -39.20 25.67 6.60
CA VAL A 3 -38.43 25.91 5.39
C VAL A 3 -37.88 24.57 4.92
N ALA A 4 -38.46 24.05 3.85
CA ALA A 4 -37.96 22.88 3.15
C ALA A 4 -36.66 23.24 2.42
N GLY A 5 -35.53 22.74 2.91
CA GLY A 5 -34.27 22.75 2.17
C GLY A 5 -34.29 21.66 1.11
N VAL A 6 -34.42 22.06 -0.15
CA VAL A 6 -34.22 21.16 -1.30
C VAL A 6 -32.72 20.86 -1.41
N LEU A 7 -32.32 19.70 -0.91
CA LEU A 7 -31.02 19.10 -1.24
C LEU A 7 -31.12 18.53 -2.65
N PHE A 8 -30.53 19.20 -3.63
CA PHE A 8 -30.28 18.62 -4.94
C PHE A 8 -29.19 17.55 -4.81
N SER A 9 -29.61 16.30 -4.64
CA SER A 9 -28.78 15.13 -4.89
C SER A 9 -28.80 14.90 -6.41
N TYR A 10 -27.68 15.14 -7.07
CA TYR A 10 -27.52 14.71 -8.46
C TYR A 10 -27.65 13.18 -8.52
N PRO A 11 -28.41 12.61 -9.48
CA PRO A 11 -28.55 11.16 -9.58
C PRO A 11 -27.19 10.50 -9.87
N SER A 12 -26.80 9.59 -8.99
CA SER A 12 -25.65 8.68 -9.10
C SER A 12 -25.85 7.64 -10.21
N LEU A 13 -24.91 7.40 -11.13
CA LEU A 13 -25.13 6.50 -12.29
C LEU A 13 -23.87 5.72 -12.73
N ALA A 14 -23.98 4.60 -13.47
CA ALA A 14 -22.95 3.84 -14.23
C ALA A 14 -21.58 3.11 -13.76
N SER A 15 -21.31 1.83 -14.15
CA SER A 15 -20.12 1.12 -14.72
C SER A 15 -20.66 -0.06 -15.56
N VAL A 16 -20.23 -0.34 -16.79
CA VAL A 16 -20.86 -1.41 -17.63
C VAL A 16 -19.90 -2.37 -18.32
N VAL A 17 -20.24 -3.66 -18.25
CA VAL A 17 -19.49 -4.79 -18.84
C VAL A 17 -20.39 -5.73 -19.63
N GLY A 18 -19.82 -6.58 -20.50
CA GLY A 18 -20.58 -7.53 -21.32
C GLY A 18 -21.20 -8.68 -20.51
N ASN A 19 -22.29 -9.27 -21.00
CA ASN A 19 -23.03 -10.33 -20.30
C ASN A 19 -22.72 -11.78 -20.74
N THR A 20 -21.79 -11.95 -21.69
CA THR A 20 -21.34 -13.25 -22.20
C THR A 20 -20.46 -14.02 -21.22
N LEU A 21 -19.62 -13.29 -20.46
CA LEU A 21 -18.80 -13.84 -19.38
C LEU A 21 -19.57 -13.80 -18.04
N PRO A 22 -19.27 -14.71 -17.10
CA PRO A 22 -19.76 -14.61 -15.73
C PRO A 22 -19.36 -13.27 -15.10
N TRP A 23 -20.25 -12.70 -14.29
CA TRP A 23 -19.98 -11.44 -13.58
C TRP A 23 -18.74 -11.53 -12.69
N GLN A 24 -18.56 -12.69 -12.04
CA GLN A 24 -17.42 -13.00 -11.19
C GLN A 24 -16.07 -12.75 -11.88
N THR A 25 -15.98 -13.00 -13.19
CA THR A 25 -14.76 -12.76 -13.97
C THR A 25 -14.29 -11.30 -13.90
N TYR A 26 -15.23 -10.34 -13.97
CA TYR A 26 -14.89 -8.90 -13.89
C TYR A 26 -14.55 -8.46 -12.47
N ARG A 27 -15.11 -9.13 -11.45
CA ARG A 27 -14.82 -8.88 -10.03
C ARG A 27 -13.45 -9.43 -9.65
N ASP A 28 -13.18 -10.68 -10.01
CA ASP A 28 -11.89 -11.34 -9.77
C ASP A 28 -10.75 -10.62 -10.50
N PHE A 29 -10.98 -10.19 -11.75
CA PHE A 29 -10.05 -9.33 -12.48
C PHE A 29 -9.71 -8.06 -11.70
N ALA A 30 -10.72 -7.35 -11.18
CA ALA A 30 -10.55 -6.08 -10.49
C ALA A 30 -9.92 -6.21 -9.10
N GLU A 31 -10.02 -7.38 -8.46
CA GLU A 31 -9.49 -7.62 -7.11
C GLU A 31 -8.22 -8.49 -7.10
N ASN A 32 -7.69 -8.83 -8.28
CA ASN A 32 -6.57 -9.78 -8.45
C ASN A 32 -6.78 -11.13 -7.77
N LYS A 33 -8.00 -11.66 -7.89
CA LYS A 33 -8.42 -12.92 -7.27
C LYS A 33 -8.67 -14.01 -8.30
N GLY A 34 -8.90 -15.25 -7.85
CA GLY A 34 -9.08 -16.38 -8.75
C GLY A 34 -7.89 -16.56 -9.70
N ALA A 35 -8.18 -16.67 -11.00
CA ALA A 35 -7.15 -16.80 -12.04
C ALA A 35 -6.38 -15.50 -12.35
N PHE A 36 -6.74 -14.37 -11.72
CA PHE A 36 -6.22 -13.04 -12.04
C PHE A 36 -5.23 -12.50 -11.00
N HIS A 37 -4.53 -13.37 -10.29
CA HIS A 37 -3.43 -12.95 -9.42
C HIS A 37 -2.36 -12.18 -10.24
N ALA A 38 -1.74 -11.19 -9.61
CA ALA A 38 -0.75 -10.34 -10.27
C ALA A 38 0.38 -11.18 -10.90
N GLY A 39 0.78 -10.85 -12.12
CA GLY A 39 1.80 -11.60 -12.87
C GLY A 39 1.30 -12.83 -13.62
N ALA A 40 0.06 -13.29 -13.43
CA ALA A 40 -0.52 -14.38 -14.21
C ALA A 40 -0.48 -14.07 -15.71
N THR A 41 -0.17 -15.05 -16.55
CA THR A 41 -0.07 -14.87 -18.01
C THR A 41 -1.03 -15.81 -18.74
N ASN A 42 -1.40 -15.42 -19.96
CA ASN A 42 -2.20 -16.25 -20.86
C ASN A 42 -3.49 -16.78 -20.21
N ILE A 43 -4.23 -15.89 -19.54
CA ILE A 43 -5.40 -16.24 -18.72
C ILE A 43 -6.59 -16.56 -19.63
N PRO A 44 -7.13 -17.79 -19.62
CA PRO A 44 -8.35 -18.12 -20.36
C PRO A 44 -9.59 -17.49 -19.72
N LEU A 45 -10.49 -16.94 -20.54
CA LEU A 45 -11.77 -16.40 -20.12
C LEU A 45 -12.87 -17.36 -20.52
N TYR A 46 -13.56 -17.93 -19.53
CA TYR A 46 -14.62 -18.90 -19.74
C TYR A 46 -15.98 -18.21 -19.83
N GLY A 47 -16.72 -18.50 -20.89
CA GLY A 47 -18.13 -18.13 -21.03
C GLY A 47 -19.01 -18.91 -20.06
N ARG A 48 -20.28 -18.52 -19.95
CA ARG A 48 -21.26 -19.17 -19.06
C ARG A 48 -21.53 -20.65 -19.39
N ASN A 49 -21.23 -21.08 -20.61
CA ASN A 49 -21.31 -22.48 -21.05
C ASN A 49 -20.02 -23.29 -20.77
N GLY A 50 -19.02 -22.70 -20.10
CA GLY A 50 -17.73 -23.33 -19.81
C GLY A 50 -16.74 -23.31 -20.98
N ALA A 51 -17.11 -22.81 -22.15
CA ALA A 51 -16.20 -22.69 -23.29
C ALA A 51 -15.28 -21.47 -23.16
N VAL A 52 -14.05 -21.54 -23.69
CA VAL A 52 -13.13 -20.40 -23.72
C VAL A 52 -13.61 -19.38 -24.74
N GLY A 53 -14.05 -18.21 -24.27
CA GLY A 53 -14.53 -17.09 -25.10
C GLY A 53 -13.45 -16.06 -25.46
N GLY A 54 -12.28 -16.13 -24.83
CA GLY A 54 -11.15 -15.24 -25.08
C GLY A 54 -9.96 -15.52 -24.17
N ARG A 55 -8.86 -14.79 -24.35
CA ARG A 55 -7.65 -14.89 -23.53
C ARG A 55 -7.05 -13.51 -23.26
N LEU A 56 -6.50 -13.33 -22.06
CA LEU A 56 -5.62 -12.21 -21.74
C LEU A 56 -4.17 -12.66 -21.96
N ASP A 57 -3.62 -12.35 -23.14
CA ASP A 57 -2.34 -12.89 -23.63
C ASP A 57 -1.30 -11.84 -24.02
N LYS A 58 -1.63 -10.55 -23.90
CA LYS A 58 -0.76 -9.43 -24.35
C LYS A 58 0.25 -8.96 -23.32
N ALA A 59 -0.01 -9.22 -22.04
CA ALA A 59 0.84 -8.85 -20.92
C ALA A 59 0.53 -9.75 -19.72
N PRO A 60 1.44 -9.87 -18.74
CA PRO A 60 1.11 -10.40 -17.42
C PRO A 60 0.02 -9.56 -16.75
N MET A 61 -0.78 -10.18 -15.89
CA MET A 61 -1.83 -9.51 -15.14
C MET A 61 -1.26 -8.39 -14.26
N MET A 62 -1.90 -7.23 -14.29
CA MET A 62 -1.52 -6.06 -13.50
C MET A 62 -1.75 -6.32 -12.00
N ASP A 63 -0.89 -5.78 -11.14
CA ASP A 63 -1.15 -5.67 -9.70
C ASP A 63 -1.97 -4.41 -9.41
N PHE A 64 -3.27 -4.56 -9.17
CA PHE A 64 -4.19 -3.46 -8.85
C PHE A 64 -4.18 -3.06 -7.37
N SER A 65 -3.31 -3.63 -6.55
CA SER A 65 -3.17 -3.25 -5.13
C SER A 65 -2.84 -1.76 -4.93
N VAL A 66 -2.25 -1.13 -5.96
CA VAL A 66 -1.94 0.31 -6.03
C VAL A 66 -3.16 1.22 -6.08
N VAL A 67 -4.36 0.69 -6.29
CA VAL A 67 -5.61 1.46 -6.39
C VAL A 67 -6.33 1.43 -5.04
N ASP A 68 -6.84 2.58 -4.63
CA ASP A 68 -7.62 2.73 -3.40
C ASP A 68 -8.66 1.60 -3.24
N GLN A 69 -8.60 0.94 -2.09
CA GLN A 69 -9.36 -0.26 -1.81
C GLN A 69 -10.86 0.04 -1.65
N ILE A 70 -11.21 1.23 -1.17
CA ILE A 70 -12.59 1.57 -0.78
C ILE A 70 -13.41 2.04 -1.97
N LEU A 71 -12.94 3.08 -2.67
CA LEU A 71 -13.66 3.74 -3.75
C LEU A 71 -13.05 3.44 -5.12
N GLY A 72 -11.78 3.07 -5.21
CA GLY A 72 -11.13 2.81 -6.50
C GLY A 72 -10.96 4.06 -7.38
N VAL A 73 -10.89 5.24 -6.75
CA VAL A 73 -10.83 6.56 -7.43
C VAL A 73 -9.48 7.26 -7.32
N ALA A 74 -8.53 6.66 -6.62
CA ALA A 74 -7.19 7.18 -6.40
C ALA A 74 -6.16 6.06 -6.57
N THR A 75 -5.02 6.36 -7.18
CA THR A 75 -3.96 5.37 -7.46
C THR A 75 -2.63 5.85 -6.90
N LEU A 76 -1.92 5.02 -6.14
CA LEU A 76 -0.62 5.34 -5.55
C LEU A 76 0.47 5.41 -6.63
N ILE A 77 1.06 6.59 -6.81
CA ILE A 77 2.08 6.87 -7.84
C ILE A 77 3.47 7.20 -7.27
N SER A 78 3.52 7.46 -5.97
CA SER A 78 4.72 7.67 -5.16
C SER A 78 4.38 7.23 -3.74
N PRO A 79 5.35 6.85 -2.88
CA PRO A 79 5.03 6.33 -1.54
C PRO A 79 4.14 7.22 -0.68
N GLN A 80 4.03 8.52 -0.99
CA GLN A 80 3.17 9.46 -0.26
C GLN A 80 2.16 10.21 -1.14
N TYR A 81 2.00 9.84 -2.42
CA TYR A 81 1.13 10.59 -3.34
C TYR A 81 0.28 9.66 -4.18
N VAL A 82 -0.98 10.07 -4.35
CA VAL A 82 -1.94 9.41 -5.24
C VAL A 82 -2.27 10.29 -6.44
N ALA A 83 -2.78 9.68 -7.52
CA ALA A 83 -3.34 10.35 -8.68
C ALA A 83 -4.85 10.09 -8.77
N GLY A 84 -5.60 11.09 -9.22
CA GLY A 84 -7.06 11.04 -9.41
C GLY A 84 -7.57 12.28 -10.16
N VAL A 85 -8.88 12.53 -10.09
CA VAL A 85 -9.52 13.72 -10.70
C VAL A 85 -9.96 14.72 -9.64
N LYS A 86 -9.82 16.02 -9.92
CA LYS A 86 -10.10 17.07 -8.92
C LYS A 86 -11.58 17.20 -8.59
N HIS A 87 -12.48 16.92 -9.54
CA HIS A 87 -13.91 17.02 -9.29
C HIS A 87 -14.42 16.01 -8.24
N ASN A 88 -13.62 14.99 -7.90
CA ASN A 88 -13.86 14.14 -6.73
C ASN A 88 -13.46 14.90 -5.45
N GLY A 89 -14.18 15.95 -5.07
CA GLY A 89 -13.79 16.82 -3.95
C GLY A 89 -14.08 16.26 -2.55
N SER A 90 -14.93 15.24 -2.42
CA SER A 90 -15.48 14.80 -1.12
C SER A 90 -14.60 13.83 -0.33
N TYR A 91 -13.80 12.98 -1.01
CA TYR A 91 -12.97 12.00 -0.32
C TYR A 91 -11.73 12.67 0.29
N ASN A 92 -11.44 12.30 1.54
CA ASN A 92 -10.32 12.84 2.33
C ASN A 92 -9.39 11.72 2.84
N THR A 93 -9.72 10.47 2.56
CA THR A 93 -8.96 9.29 2.96
C THR A 93 -8.89 8.28 1.82
N VAL A 94 -7.83 7.49 1.83
CA VAL A 94 -7.64 6.32 0.97
C VAL A 94 -7.13 5.15 1.81
N ARG A 95 -7.35 3.92 1.35
CA ARG A 95 -6.83 2.71 1.98
C ARG A 95 -6.20 1.81 0.93
N PHE A 96 -5.11 1.14 1.30
CA PHE A 96 -4.44 0.14 0.46
C PHE A 96 -4.38 -1.18 1.22
N GLY A 97 -4.23 -2.29 0.50
CA GLY A 97 -4.28 -3.62 1.09
C GLY A 97 -5.70 -4.01 1.51
N TYR A 98 -5.88 -4.45 2.76
CA TYR A 98 -7.19 -4.87 3.28
C TYR A 98 -7.98 -3.73 3.92
N ALA A 99 -9.27 -3.99 4.19
CA ALA A 99 -10.18 -3.00 4.72
C ALA A 99 -9.84 -2.58 6.16
N ASP A 100 -9.07 -3.36 6.90
CA ASP A 100 -8.64 -3.09 8.28
C ASP A 100 -7.13 -2.77 8.39
N ASP A 101 -6.49 -2.53 7.24
CA ASP A 101 -5.18 -1.91 7.13
C ASP A 101 -5.25 -0.39 7.27
N THR A 102 -4.09 0.27 7.13
CA THR A 102 -3.91 1.68 7.47
C THR A 102 -4.78 2.59 6.61
N THR A 103 -5.44 3.55 7.26
CA THR A 103 -6.16 4.63 6.57
C THR A 103 -5.24 5.82 6.41
N TYR A 104 -5.03 6.23 5.17
CA TYR A 104 -4.19 7.38 4.83
C TYR A 104 -5.08 8.60 4.60
N ARG A 105 -4.74 9.72 5.23
CA ARG A 105 -5.46 10.98 5.09
C ARG A 105 -4.76 11.88 4.09
N LEU A 106 -5.54 12.52 3.23
CA LEU A 106 -5.08 13.59 2.35
C LEU A 106 -4.75 14.82 3.18
N VAL A 107 -3.52 15.34 3.05
CA VAL A 107 -3.09 16.59 3.70
C VAL A 107 -3.06 17.76 2.74
N ASP A 108 -2.98 17.48 1.44
CA ASP A 108 -3.14 18.43 0.34
C ASP A 108 -3.76 17.69 -0.84
N ARG A 109 -4.66 18.34 -1.59
CA ARG A 109 -5.23 17.77 -2.81
C ARG A 109 -4.30 17.96 -4.00
N ASN A 110 -3.48 19.01 -4.02
CA ASN A 110 -2.67 19.41 -5.18
C ASN A 110 -3.48 19.40 -6.48
N GLU A 111 -4.52 20.24 -6.54
CA GLU A 111 -5.40 20.33 -7.70
C GLU A 111 -4.68 20.95 -8.90
N HIS A 112 -4.92 20.37 -10.08
CA HIS A 112 -4.38 20.86 -11.33
C HIS A 112 -5.38 21.78 -12.06
N TRP A 113 -4.92 22.58 -13.01
CA TRP A 113 -5.83 23.44 -13.80
C TRP A 113 -6.77 22.61 -14.70
N ARG A 114 -6.33 21.43 -15.15
CA ARG A 114 -7.21 20.39 -15.73
C ARG A 114 -7.91 19.58 -14.65
N ASP A 115 -8.85 18.74 -15.05
CA ASP A 115 -9.51 17.80 -14.16
C ASP A 115 -8.57 16.64 -13.77
N PHE A 116 -7.66 16.94 -12.85
CA PHE A 116 -6.62 16.07 -12.32
C PHE A 116 -6.15 16.62 -10.97
N HIS A 117 -5.67 15.75 -10.09
CA HIS A 117 -4.99 16.17 -8.86
C HIS A 117 -3.93 15.15 -8.43
N THR A 118 -2.99 15.57 -7.58
CA THR A 118 -1.93 14.69 -7.03
C THR A 118 -1.89 14.74 -5.50
N PRO A 119 -2.92 14.24 -4.79
CA PRO A 119 -3.00 14.42 -3.35
C PRO A 119 -1.82 13.86 -2.58
N ARG A 120 -1.32 14.63 -1.60
CA ARG A 120 -0.29 14.21 -0.65
C ARG A 120 -0.95 13.52 0.55
N LEU A 121 -0.36 12.43 1.00
CA LEU A 121 -0.81 11.65 2.15
C LEU A 121 -0.06 12.04 3.43
N ASN A 122 -0.71 11.85 4.58
CA ASN A 122 -0.10 12.13 5.88
C ASN A 122 1.06 11.21 6.25
N LYS A 123 1.10 9.99 5.70
CA LYS A 123 2.10 8.96 5.98
C LYS A 123 2.51 8.24 4.69
N LEU A 124 3.70 7.64 4.69
CA LEU A 124 4.16 6.75 3.62
C LEU A 124 3.31 5.49 3.55
N VAL A 125 2.85 5.09 2.38
CA VAL A 125 2.12 3.84 2.19
C VAL A 125 3.06 2.65 2.29
N THR A 126 2.66 1.66 3.07
CA THR A 126 3.49 0.50 3.43
C THR A 126 2.98 -0.79 2.80
N GLU A 127 1.66 -0.92 2.63
CA GLU A 127 0.97 -2.13 2.18
C GLU A 127 1.24 -2.45 0.71
N VAL A 128 1.56 -1.43 -0.11
CA VAL A 128 1.74 -1.59 -1.56
C VAL A 128 2.90 -0.73 -2.07
N ALA A 129 3.52 -1.15 -3.18
CA ALA A 129 4.52 -0.36 -3.89
C ALA A 129 3.81 0.56 -4.91
N PRO A 130 4.22 1.84 -5.05
CA PRO A 130 3.61 2.74 -6.03
C PRO A 130 3.81 2.24 -7.47
N VAL A 131 2.82 2.47 -8.33
CA VAL A 131 2.94 2.17 -9.76
C VAL A 131 3.77 3.25 -10.46
N SER A 132 4.52 2.84 -11.48
CA SER A 132 5.16 3.81 -12.39
C SER A 132 4.11 4.61 -13.15
N VAL A 133 4.30 5.92 -13.26
CA VAL A 133 3.55 6.75 -14.21
C VAL A 133 4.21 6.71 -15.59
N THR A 134 3.43 6.99 -16.63
CA THR A 134 3.94 7.16 -17.99
C THR A 134 5.07 8.19 -18.07
N ASP A 135 6.12 7.90 -18.84
CA ASP A 135 7.19 8.86 -19.15
C ASP A 135 6.91 9.68 -20.42
N ALA A 136 5.97 9.20 -21.24
CA ALA A 136 5.61 9.85 -22.49
C ALA A 136 4.63 11.01 -22.27
N GLY A 137 4.02 11.09 -21.08
CA GLY A 137 3.14 12.18 -20.67
C GLY A 137 2.05 12.45 -21.71
N THR A 138 1.88 13.72 -22.08
CA THR A 138 0.80 14.22 -22.94
C THR A 138 1.16 14.28 -24.42
N GLY A 139 2.18 13.51 -24.83
CA GLY A 139 2.66 13.47 -26.22
C GLY A 139 1.58 13.01 -27.20
N LYS A 140 1.41 13.76 -28.31
CA LYS A 140 0.39 13.47 -29.32
C LYS A 140 0.63 12.11 -30.00
N GLY A 141 -0.39 11.26 -30.04
CA GLY A 141 -0.39 9.96 -30.72
C GLY A 141 0.37 8.83 -30.01
N VAL A 142 1.04 9.12 -28.89
CA VAL A 142 1.90 8.17 -28.16
C VAL A 142 1.18 6.86 -27.83
N TYR A 143 -0.01 6.94 -27.25
CA TYR A 143 -0.74 5.76 -26.77
C TYR A 143 -1.52 5.05 -27.88
N GLN A 144 -1.45 5.55 -29.12
CA GLN A 144 -1.99 4.87 -30.31
C GLN A 144 -1.00 3.84 -30.86
N ASN A 145 0.27 3.91 -30.46
CA ASN A 145 1.30 2.96 -30.86
C ASN A 145 1.09 1.61 -30.17
N ARG A 146 0.42 0.69 -30.86
CA ARG A 146 0.14 -0.67 -30.37
C ARG A 146 1.38 -1.55 -30.21
N SER A 147 2.49 -1.23 -30.86
CA SER A 147 3.75 -1.95 -30.66
C SER A 147 4.37 -1.61 -29.30
N ARG A 148 4.22 -0.36 -28.83
CA ARG A 148 4.64 0.05 -27.48
C ARG A 148 3.58 -0.25 -26.43
N TYR A 149 2.30 0.03 -26.71
CA TYR A 149 1.18 -0.14 -25.79
C TYR A 149 0.14 -1.10 -26.35
N PRO A 150 0.40 -2.43 -26.30
CA PRO A 150 -0.47 -3.42 -26.92
C PRO A 150 -1.80 -3.65 -26.19
N VAL A 151 -1.89 -3.28 -24.91
CA VAL A 151 -3.07 -3.53 -24.07
C VAL A 151 -3.23 -2.46 -22.99
N PHE A 152 -4.50 -2.12 -22.70
CA PHE A 152 -4.89 -1.22 -21.62
C PHE A 152 -5.89 -1.90 -20.71
N TYR A 153 -5.68 -1.78 -19.40
CA TYR A 153 -6.57 -2.27 -18.35
C TYR A 153 -7.10 -1.12 -17.51
N ARG A 154 -8.36 -1.22 -17.11
CA ARG A 154 -8.96 -0.34 -16.10
C ARG A 154 -9.63 -1.17 -15.02
N MET A 155 -9.88 -0.53 -13.89
CA MET A 155 -10.76 -1.02 -12.85
C MET A 155 -11.35 0.19 -12.12
N GLY A 156 -12.56 0.06 -11.57
CA GLY A 156 -13.22 1.12 -10.82
C GLY A 156 -14.46 0.60 -10.13
N SER A 157 -15.16 1.46 -9.38
CA SER A 157 -16.34 1.09 -8.60
C SER A 157 -17.58 1.91 -8.96
N GLY A 158 -17.69 2.41 -10.19
CA GLY A 158 -18.92 3.07 -10.66
C GLY A 158 -20.17 2.18 -10.53
N THR A 159 -21.35 2.76 -10.70
CA THR A 159 -22.64 2.07 -10.51
C THR A 159 -22.86 0.90 -11.48
N GLN A 160 -22.85 -0.33 -11.01
CA GLN A 160 -22.59 -1.50 -11.82
C GLN A 160 -23.75 -1.98 -12.73
N TYR A 161 -23.47 -2.33 -14.00
CA TYR A 161 -24.41 -2.87 -15.00
C TYR A 161 -23.78 -3.99 -15.84
N THR A 162 -24.63 -4.87 -16.35
CA THR A 162 -24.30 -5.70 -17.52
C THR A 162 -24.98 -5.13 -18.78
N GLY A 163 -24.31 -5.20 -19.92
CA GLY A 163 -24.83 -4.77 -21.21
C GLY A 163 -24.91 -5.92 -22.20
N ALA A 164 -26.09 -6.18 -22.77
CA ALA A 164 -26.29 -7.18 -23.82
C ALA A 164 -25.78 -6.70 -25.18
N ALA A 165 -25.58 -7.61 -26.14
CA ALA A 165 -25.18 -7.27 -27.51
C ALA A 165 -26.19 -6.35 -28.23
N SER A 166 -27.47 -6.39 -27.84
CA SER A 166 -28.51 -5.46 -28.29
C SER A 166 -28.36 -4.03 -27.76
N GLY A 167 -27.46 -3.79 -26.80
CA GLY A 167 -27.31 -2.53 -26.09
C GLY A 167 -28.24 -2.36 -24.89
N ALA A 168 -29.09 -3.35 -24.57
CA ALA A 168 -29.89 -3.35 -23.35
C ALA A 168 -29.00 -3.44 -22.11
N LEU A 169 -29.30 -2.62 -21.09
CA LEU A 169 -28.55 -2.57 -19.83
C LEU A 169 -29.37 -3.17 -18.69
N THR A 170 -28.72 -3.94 -17.83
CA THR A 170 -29.29 -4.47 -16.59
C THR A 170 -28.46 -3.99 -15.41
N ARG A 171 -29.06 -3.20 -14.52
CA ARG A 171 -28.40 -2.66 -13.33
C ARG A 171 -28.18 -3.76 -12.29
N ILE A 172 -26.98 -3.77 -11.71
CA ILE A 172 -26.55 -4.73 -10.68
C ILE A 172 -26.43 -4.03 -9.31
N ALA A 173 -25.77 -2.86 -9.22
CA ALA A 173 -25.65 -2.10 -7.97
C ALA A 173 -25.36 -0.61 -8.16
N GLY A 174 -25.40 0.14 -7.04
CA GLY A 174 -24.92 1.52 -6.94
C GLY A 174 -23.41 1.65 -7.08
N ALA A 175 -22.93 2.90 -7.23
CA ALA A 175 -21.50 3.20 -7.17
C ALA A 175 -20.93 2.88 -5.78
N TYR A 176 -19.63 2.61 -5.73
CA TYR A 176 -18.83 2.30 -4.55
C TYR A 176 -19.27 1.03 -3.81
N ALA A 177 -20.16 0.23 -4.39
CA ALA A 177 -20.59 -1.05 -3.82
C ALA A 177 -19.47 -2.09 -3.93
N TRP A 178 -18.79 -2.13 -5.08
CA TRP A 178 -17.70 -3.04 -5.34
C TRP A 178 -16.91 -2.66 -6.60
N LYS A 179 -15.78 -3.33 -6.84
CA LYS A 179 -14.87 -3.06 -7.96
C LYS A 179 -15.12 -3.99 -9.15
N THR A 180 -15.15 -3.44 -10.35
CA THR A 180 -15.16 -4.18 -11.63
C THR A 180 -14.10 -3.61 -12.55
N GLY A 181 -13.58 -4.45 -13.44
CA GLY A 181 -12.48 -4.05 -14.30
C GLY A 181 -12.44 -4.88 -15.57
N GLY A 182 -11.60 -4.44 -16.48
CA GLY A 182 -11.43 -5.11 -17.75
C GLY A 182 -10.53 -4.36 -18.73
N THR A 183 -10.63 -4.74 -19.98
CA THR A 183 -9.86 -4.18 -21.10
C THR A 183 -10.48 -2.90 -21.65
N VAL A 184 -9.62 -2.02 -22.14
CA VAL A 184 -9.99 -0.83 -22.92
C VAL A 184 -9.22 -0.88 -24.23
N GLY A 185 -9.89 -0.56 -25.34
CA GLY A 185 -9.24 -0.51 -26.64
C GLY A 185 -8.26 0.65 -26.78
N SER A 186 -7.33 0.53 -27.73
CA SER A 186 -6.39 1.61 -28.05
C SER A 186 -7.15 2.93 -28.31
N PRO A 187 -6.63 4.06 -27.80
CA PRO A 187 -7.34 5.34 -27.90
C PRO A 187 -7.41 5.89 -29.32
N LEU A 188 -8.54 6.53 -29.63
CA LEU A 188 -8.76 7.29 -30.87
C LEU A 188 -8.09 8.67 -30.83
N ILE A 189 -8.03 9.27 -29.63
CA ILE A 189 -7.33 10.52 -29.36
C ILE A 189 -6.31 10.25 -28.26
N SER A 190 -5.07 10.69 -28.47
CA SER A 190 -3.97 10.56 -27.52
C SER A 190 -3.22 11.88 -27.47
N ASP A 191 -3.49 12.69 -26.47
CA ASP A 191 -2.76 13.93 -26.18
C ASP A 191 -2.80 14.24 -24.67
N TRP A 192 -3.40 15.36 -24.27
CA TRP A 192 -3.79 15.62 -22.88
C TRP A 192 -4.97 14.76 -22.43
N SER A 193 -5.75 14.25 -23.38
CA SER A 193 -6.86 13.35 -23.17
C SER A 193 -6.59 12.01 -23.86
N LEU A 194 -6.97 10.92 -23.20
CA LEU A 194 -7.23 9.66 -23.91
C LEU A 194 -8.72 9.53 -24.14
N VAL A 195 -9.08 9.24 -25.39
CA VAL A 195 -10.48 8.99 -25.76
C VAL A 195 -10.58 7.62 -26.40
N SER A 196 -11.25 6.70 -25.71
CA SER A 196 -11.49 5.34 -26.18
C SER A 196 -12.98 5.05 -26.19
N ASN A 197 -13.40 4.04 -26.95
CA ASN A 197 -14.80 3.64 -27.03
C ASN A 197 -15.09 2.26 -26.40
N PRO A 198 -14.79 2.04 -25.10
CA PRO A 198 -14.96 0.72 -24.50
C PRO A 198 -16.43 0.30 -24.31
N GLY A 199 -17.40 1.21 -24.45
CA GLY A 199 -18.82 0.86 -24.44
C GLY A 199 -19.30 0.08 -25.67
N TYR A 200 -18.45 -0.09 -26.69
CA TYR A 200 -18.61 -1.14 -27.70
C TYR A 200 -18.09 -2.47 -27.15
N LEU A 201 -18.83 -3.03 -26.18
CA LEU A 201 -18.42 -4.14 -25.32
C LEU A 201 -18.00 -5.43 -26.08
N TYR A 202 -18.51 -5.60 -27.30
CA TYR A 202 -18.33 -6.80 -28.12
C TYR A 202 -17.42 -6.57 -29.33
N GLN A 203 -16.85 -5.37 -29.49
CA GLN A 203 -15.87 -5.12 -30.54
C GLN A 203 -14.49 -5.60 -30.10
N SER A 204 -13.84 -6.39 -30.95
CA SER A 204 -12.52 -6.98 -30.68
C SER A 204 -11.43 -5.97 -30.34
N VAL A 205 -11.54 -4.72 -30.83
CA VAL A 205 -10.61 -3.63 -30.51
C VAL A 205 -10.54 -3.33 -29.01
N ASN A 206 -11.61 -3.60 -28.26
CA ASN A 206 -11.67 -3.37 -26.81
C ASN A 206 -11.20 -4.56 -25.98
N GLY A 207 -10.70 -5.62 -26.63
CA GLY A 207 -10.30 -6.85 -25.97
C GLY A 207 -11.48 -7.71 -25.51
N PRO A 208 -11.19 -8.91 -24.98
CA PRO A 208 -12.23 -9.90 -24.66
C PRO A 208 -12.97 -9.62 -23.34
N LEU A 209 -12.56 -8.59 -22.58
CA LEU A 209 -13.11 -8.26 -21.27
C LEU A 209 -13.44 -6.76 -21.19
N ALA A 210 -14.07 -6.19 -22.22
CA ALA A 210 -14.29 -4.75 -22.32
C ALA A 210 -15.03 -4.17 -21.09
N SER A 211 -14.54 -3.05 -20.56
CA SER A 211 -15.14 -2.33 -19.42
C SER A 211 -15.35 -0.85 -19.75
N TYR A 212 -16.60 -0.40 -19.66
CA TYR A 212 -17.00 0.99 -19.87
C TYR A 212 -17.20 1.70 -18.53
N GLY A 213 -16.42 2.75 -18.29
CA GLY A 213 -16.51 3.54 -17.06
C GLY A 213 -17.64 4.56 -17.13
N THR A 214 -18.26 4.86 -16.00
CA THR A 214 -19.44 5.76 -15.91
C THR A 214 -19.52 6.31 -14.46
N PRO A 215 -20.53 7.06 -13.98
CA PRO A 215 -20.36 7.81 -12.71
C PRO A 215 -20.01 6.96 -11.46
N GLY A 216 -19.14 7.53 -10.63
CA GLY A 216 -18.44 6.79 -9.58
C GLY A 216 -17.14 6.14 -10.04
N ASP A 217 -16.94 5.92 -11.35
CA ASP A 217 -15.62 5.57 -11.90
C ASP A 217 -14.71 6.79 -12.12
N SER A 218 -15.19 8.02 -11.90
CA SER A 218 -14.36 9.22 -11.98
C SER A 218 -13.11 9.07 -11.09
N GLY A 219 -11.92 9.34 -11.63
CA GLY A 219 -10.64 9.15 -10.94
C GLY A 219 -10.06 7.74 -11.08
N SER A 220 -10.86 6.76 -11.51
CA SER A 220 -10.40 5.38 -11.69
C SER A 220 -9.27 5.30 -12.74
N PRO A 221 -8.28 4.41 -12.54
CA PRO A 221 -7.10 4.38 -13.36
C PRO A 221 -7.31 3.71 -14.72
N LEU A 222 -6.54 4.19 -15.70
CA LEU A 222 -6.25 3.48 -16.93
C LEU A 222 -4.75 3.16 -16.96
N PHE A 223 -4.44 1.87 -16.98
CA PHE A 223 -3.09 1.34 -17.09
C PHE A 223 -2.81 0.88 -18.51
N ALA A 224 -1.56 0.99 -18.94
CA ALA A 224 -1.06 0.39 -20.18
C ALA A 224 0.17 -0.47 -19.90
N TRP A 225 0.29 -1.60 -20.60
CA TRP A 225 1.56 -2.32 -20.64
C TRP A 225 2.51 -1.59 -21.57
N ASP A 226 3.63 -1.08 -21.07
CA ASP A 226 4.70 -0.53 -21.91
C ASP A 226 5.62 -1.68 -22.32
N ALA A 227 5.48 -2.17 -23.55
CA ALA A 227 6.24 -3.28 -24.09
C ALA A 227 7.73 -2.97 -24.27
N VAL A 228 8.12 -1.68 -24.35
CA VAL A 228 9.53 -1.27 -24.39
C VAL A 228 10.15 -1.42 -23.01
N LYS A 229 9.44 -0.99 -21.96
CA LYS A 229 9.91 -1.08 -20.57
C LYS A 229 9.60 -2.40 -19.88
N LYS A 230 8.73 -3.23 -20.49
CA LYS A 230 8.23 -4.49 -19.93
C LYS A 230 7.60 -4.32 -18.54
N GLN A 231 6.80 -3.28 -18.38
CA GLN A 231 6.09 -3.01 -17.14
C GLN A 231 4.74 -2.33 -17.39
N TRP A 232 3.84 -2.46 -16.42
CA TRP A 232 2.61 -1.66 -16.38
C TRP A 232 2.91 -0.23 -15.94
N VAL A 233 2.25 0.73 -16.59
CA VAL A 233 2.32 2.15 -16.25
C VAL A 233 0.92 2.74 -16.12
N LEU A 234 0.72 3.64 -15.16
CA LEU A 234 -0.48 4.48 -15.09
C LEU A 234 -0.37 5.56 -16.18
N VAL A 235 -1.30 5.53 -17.14
CA VAL A 235 -1.29 6.48 -18.28
C VAL A 235 -2.30 7.59 -18.13
N ALA A 236 -3.45 7.33 -17.51
CA ALA A 236 -4.52 8.32 -17.36
C ALA A 236 -5.49 7.95 -16.23
N VAL A 237 -6.33 8.90 -15.84
CA VAL A 237 -7.46 8.71 -14.91
C VAL A 237 -8.77 9.09 -15.59
N LEU A 238 -9.84 8.33 -15.35
CA LEU A 238 -11.14 8.57 -15.99
C LEU A 238 -11.72 9.91 -15.52
N ASN A 239 -12.10 10.78 -16.45
CA ASN A 239 -12.70 12.07 -16.13
C ASN A 239 -14.11 12.27 -16.72
N GLY A 240 -14.50 11.45 -17.70
CA GLY A 240 -15.77 11.66 -18.40
C GLY A 240 -16.27 10.44 -19.18
N TYR A 241 -17.55 10.49 -19.54
CA TYR A 241 -18.25 9.42 -20.24
C TYR A 241 -19.42 9.97 -21.06
N ALA A 242 -19.80 9.27 -22.13
CA ALA A 242 -20.84 9.70 -23.08
C ALA A 242 -22.27 9.24 -22.70
N GLY A 243 -22.61 9.23 -21.41
CA GLY A 243 -23.88 8.71 -20.91
C GLY A 243 -23.89 7.18 -20.76
N GLU A 244 -24.85 6.62 -20.02
CA GLU A 244 -24.88 5.18 -19.67
C GLU A 244 -24.97 4.25 -20.89
N LYS A 245 -25.77 4.65 -21.88
CA LYS A 245 -25.89 3.95 -23.17
C LYS A 245 -24.81 4.35 -24.17
N GLY A 246 -23.94 5.29 -23.77
CA GLY A 246 -22.84 5.81 -24.55
C GLY A 246 -21.79 4.75 -24.85
N LYS A 247 -20.77 5.20 -25.59
CA LYS A 247 -19.66 4.33 -26.02
C LYS A 247 -18.31 4.86 -25.61
N THR A 248 -18.20 6.15 -25.34
CA THR A 248 -16.93 6.86 -25.19
C THR A 248 -16.63 7.18 -23.74
N ASN A 249 -15.38 6.94 -23.36
CA ASN A 249 -14.76 7.45 -22.14
C ASN A 249 -13.67 8.45 -22.47
N TRP A 250 -13.59 9.49 -21.65
CA TRP A 250 -12.51 10.46 -21.63
C TRP A 250 -11.69 10.24 -20.37
N PHE A 251 -10.37 10.24 -20.54
CA PHE A 251 -9.41 10.15 -19.44
C PHE A 251 -8.47 11.33 -19.51
N THR A 252 -8.12 11.91 -18.36
CA THR A 252 -7.03 12.88 -18.25
C THR A 252 -5.70 12.12 -18.20
N VAL A 253 -4.82 12.34 -19.17
CA VAL A 253 -3.47 11.76 -19.18
C VAL A 253 -2.67 12.29 -17.99
N ILE A 254 -1.86 11.44 -17.35
CA ILE A 254 -1.02 11.84 -16.23
C ILE A 254 0.03 12.86 -16.71
N PRO A 255 0.00 14.11 -16.21
CA PRO A 255 1.01 15.11 -16.54
C PRO A 255 2.28 14.85 -15.70
N ALA A 256 3.09 13.86 -16.10
CA ALA A 256 4.21 13.37 -15.29
C ALA A 256 5.22 14.45 -14.87
N GLY A 257 5.46 15.46 -15.72
CA GLY A 257 6.30 16.61 -15.37
C GLY A 257 5.72 17.42 -14.21
N ASP A 258 4.42 17.70 -14.25
CA ASP A 258 3.72 18.48 -13.22
C ASP A 258 3.62 17.69 -11.91
N VAL A 259 3.32 16.39 -11.98
CA VAL A 259 3.36 15.47 -10.84
C VAL A 259 4.72 15.53 -10.13
N ASN A 260 5.81 15.40 -10.89
CA ASN A 260 7.17 15.46 -10.34
C ASN A 260 7.47 16.83 -9.72
N ASN A 261 6.98 17.92 -10.31
CA ASN A 261 7.16 19.26 -9.77
C ASN A 261 6.38 19.45 -8.46
N THR A 262 5.14 18.97 -8.37
CA THR A 262 4.34 18.96 -7.14
C THR A 262 5.06 18.23 -6.02
N ILE A 263 5.52 17.00 -6.25
CA ILE A 263 6.26 16.22 -5.24
C ILE A 263 7.54 16.96 -4.80
N LYS A 264 8.27 17.57 -5.73
CA LYS A 264 9.50 18.32 -5.42
C LYS A 264 9.25 19.54 -4.53
N GLN A 265 8.09 20.19 -4.61
CA GLN A 265 7.74 21.35 -3.77
C GLN A 265 7.58 20.99 -2.29
N ASP A 266 7.46 19.70 -1.98
CA ASP A 266 7.39 19.20 -0.61
C ASP A 266 8.73 18.84 0.01
N SER A 267 9.84 19.03 -0.71
CA SER A 267 11.18 18.76 -0.18
C SER A 267 11.89 20.02 0.34
N SER A 268 12.52 19.90 1.51
CA SER A 268 13.52 20.86 2.02
C SER A 268 14.91 20.66 1.40
N GLY A 269 15.06 19.69 0.49
CA GLY A 269 16.31 19.39 -0.22
C GLY A 269 17.12 18.26 0.43
N THR A 270 18.42 18.24 0.09
CA THR A 270 19.35 17.18 0.50
C THR A 270 20.37 17.67 1.52
N VAL A 271 20.45 16.99 2.66
CA VAL A 271 21.48 17.14 3.68
C VAL A 271 22.66 16.25 3.29
N VAL A 272 23.80 16.87 2.98
CA VAL A 272 25.06 16.18 2.67
C VAL A 272 26.16 16.68 3.63
N PRO A 273 26.58 15.86 4.61
CA PRO A 273 27.54 16.27 5.61
C PRO A 273 28.93 16.48 5.02
N ALA A 274 29.74 17.27 5.72
CA ALA A 274 31.18 17.33 5.46
C ALA A 274 31.86 16.03 5.93
N VAL A 275 32.85 15.55 5.18
CA VAL A 275 33.50 14.25 5.42
C VAL A 275 34.22 14.18 6.78
N ALA A 276 34.76 15.30 7.25
CA ALA A 276 35.42 15.42 8.56
C ALA A 276 34.57 16.22 9.56
N GLY A 277 33.28 16.40 9.28
CA GLY A 277 32.40 17.16 10.14
C GLY A 277 31.94 16.35 11.33
N GLY A 278 31.74 17.04 12.46
CA GLY A 278 31.17 16.47 13.68
C GLY A 278 29.70 16.08 13.50
N ASP A 279 28.94 16.02 14.59
CA ASP A 279 27.52 15.68 14.51
C ASP A 279 26.70 16.77 13.79
N ILE A 280 25.70 16.34 13.01
CA ILE A 280 24.65 17.21 12.48
C ILE A 280 23.68 17.52 13.62
N VAL A 281 23.61 18.78 14.02
CA VAL A 281 22.72 19.24 15.10
C VAL A 281 21.36 19.59 14.51
N TRP A 282 20.30 18.94 14.98
CA TRP A 282 18.91 19.20 14.59
C TRP A 282 18.17 19.94 15.69
N ASN A 283 17.89 21.22 15.45
CA ASN A 283 17.05 22.07 16.32
C ASN A 283 15.66 22.24 15.69
N TYR A 284 14.62 22.32 16.51
CA TYR A 284 13.24 22.51 16.06
C TYR A 284 12.37 23.25 17.09
N SER A 285 11.65 24.27 16.62
CA SER A 285 10.66 25.00 17.41
C SER A 285 9.25 24.50 17.09
N LYS A 286 8.64 23.77 18.03
CA LYS A 286 7.27 23.26 17.90
C LYS A 286 6.22 24.36 17.71
N GLY A 287 6.46 25.56 18.25
CA GLY A 287 5.54 26.69 18.13
C GLY A 287 5.47 27.26 16.71
N SER A 288 6.61 27.45 16.06
CA SER A 288 6.68 27.98 14.68
C SER A 288 6.67 26.88 13.61
N GLY A 289 6.93 25.63 13.98
CA GLY A 289 7.14 24.54 13.03
C GLY A 289 8.42 24.67 12.21
N GLU A 290 9.37 25.50 12.65
CA GLU A 290 10.66 25.72 11.97
C GLU A 290 11.78 24.98 12.67
N GLY A 291 12.68 24.41 11.88
CA GLY A 291 13.88 23.77 12.38
C GLY A 291 15.07 23.99 11.45
N THR A 292 16.24 23.58 11.94
CA THR A 292 17.48 23.56 11.17
C THR A 292 18.25 22.30 11.47
N LEU A 293 18.91 21.77 10.44
CA LEU A 293 20.03 20.85 10.59
C LEU A 293 21.31 21.64 10.32
N SER A 294 22.33 21.48 11.15
CA SER A 294 23.57 22.25 10.99
C SER A 294 24.81 21.43 11.32
N GLN A 295 25.88 21.65 10.55
CA GLN A 295 27.19 21.00 10.73
C GLN A 295 28.26 21.89 10.10
N ASP A 296 29.33 22.21 10.84
CA ASP A 296 30.49 22.99 10.36
C ASP A 296 30.13 24.27 9.58
N GLY A 297 29.16 25.04 10.08
CA GLY A 297 28.70 26.28 9.43
C GLY A 297 27.76 26.09 8.23
N LYS A 298 27.53 24.86 7.75
CA LYS A 298 26.43 24.55 6.84
C LYS A 298 25.12 24.47 7.62
N VAL A 299 24.06 25.05 7.05
CA VAL A 299 22.72 25.05 7.63
C VAL A 299 21.72 24.64 6.57
N TRP A 300 20.92 23.62 6.86
CA TRP A 300 19.79 23.18 6.06
C TRP A 300 18.49 23.52 6.81
N LYS A 301 17.55 24.14 6.11
CA LYS A 301 16.24 24.45 6.67
C LYS A 301 15.40 23.19 6.78
N MET A 302 14.57 23.13 7.80
CA MET A 302 13.57 22.10 8.01
C MET A 302 12.25 22.77 8.36
N ASN A 303 11.17 22.25 7.77
CA ASN A 303 9.81 22.66 8.09
C ASN A 303 9.05 21.44 8.60
N GLY A 304 8.42 21.60 9.77
CA GLY A 304 7.58 20.59 10.38
C GLY A 304 6.12 21.02 10.43
N PHE A 305 5.39 20.42 11.36
CA PHE A 305 3.99 20.77 11.63
C PHE A 305 3.88 22.22 12.10
N ARG A 306 2.96 22.98 11.49
CA ARG A 306 2.72 24.39 11.78
C ARG A 306 1.23 24.70 11.70
N GLY A 307 0.69 25.42 12.68
CA GLY A 307 -0.65 26.00 12.62
C GLY A 307 -1.81 25.00 12.38
N GLY A 308 -1.65 23.72 12.72
CA GLY A 308 -2.65 22.68 12.44
C GLY A 308 -2.48 21.97 11.08
N SER A 309 -1.58 22.44 10.22
CA SER A 309 -1.31 21.87 8.90
C SER A 309 -0.21 20.80 8.98
N LEU A 310 -0.55 19.56 8.62
CA LEU A 310 0.45 18.51 8.38
C LEU A 310 1.25 18.78 7.11
N ASN A 311 0.66 19.47 6.12
CA ASN A 311 1.27 19.69 4.81
C ASN A 311 2.44 20.68 4.84
N ASP A 312 2.47 21.56 5.84
CA ASP A 312 3.58 22.50 6.05
C ASP A 312 4.90 21.76 6.33
N GLY A 313 4.80 20.51 6.80
CA GLY A 313 5.91 19.59 6.96
C GLY A 313 6.56 19.19 5.64
N LYS A 314 7.88 19.34 5.54
CA LYS A 314 8.65 19.07 4.31
C LYS A 314 9.56 17.87 4.47
N ASP A 315 9.78 17.17 3.36
CA ASP A 315 10.63 15.99 3.26
C ASP A 315 12.10 16.37 3.32
N ILE A 316 12.93 15.51 3.92
CA ILE A 316 14.38 15.67 3.98
C ILE A 316 15.03 14.45 3.35
N THR A 317 15.96 14.67 2.42
CA THR A 317 16.83 13.61 1.92
C THR A 317 18.19 13.72 2.58
N PHE A 318 18.72 12.64 3.11
CA PHE A 318 20.08 12.52 3.62
C PHE A 318 20.93 11.78 2.59
N GLY A 319 22.10 12.32 2.24
CA GLY A 319 23.09 11.66 1.38
C GLY A 319 24.47 11.66 2.03
N GLY A 320 25.36 10.78 1.59
CA GLY A 320 26.67 10.61 2.26
C GLY A 320 26.56 9.76 3.52
N LYS A 321 27.30 10.11 4.57
CA LYS A 321 27.23 9.39 5.86
C LYS A 321 27.40 10.35 7.03
N GLY A 322 26.72 10.11 8.14
CA GLY A 322 26.89 10.97 9.32
C GLY A 322 26.04 10.61 10.52
N THR A 323 26.17 11.43 11.57
CA THR A 323 25.38 11.32 12.80
C THR A 323 24.48 12.54 12.91
N VAL A 324 23.20 12.34 13.20
CA VAL A 324 22.22 13.40 13.48
C VAL A 324 21.85 13.36 14.95
N VAL A 325 21.88 14.51 15.63
CA VAL A 325 21.53 14.66 17.04
C VAL A 325 20.33 15.58 17.18
N LEU A 326 19.22 15.05 17.69
CA LEU A 326 18.00 15.84 17.97
C LEU A 326 18.15 16.59 19.29
N LYS A 327 18.05 17.91 19.24
CA LYS A 327 18.03 18.80 20.41
C LYS A 327 16.62 19.01 20.96
N ASP A 328 15.63 18.93 20.07
CA ASP A 328 14.22 19.14 20.40
C ASP A 328 13.35 17.95 19.94
N ASP A 329 12.17 17.79 20.53
CA ASP A 329 11.12 16.90 20.02
C ASP A 329 10.65 17.38 18.64
N VAL A 330 10.74 16.53 17.63
CA VAL A 330 10.41 16.88 16.25
C VAL A 330 9.04 16.35 15.85
N VAL A 331 8.13 17.26 15.50
CA VAL A 331 6.86 16.93 14.84
C VAL A 331 6.93 17.42 13.40
N GLN A 332 7.30 16.53 12.48
CA GLN A 332 7.57 16.89 11.09
C GLN A 332 6.30 16.98 10.23
N GLY A 333 5.11 16.71 10.79
CA GLY A 333 3.86 16.71 10.03
C GLY A 333 3.83 15.58 9.01
N ALA A 334 3.52 15.89 7.75
CA ALA A 334 3.58 14.94 6.64
C ALA A 334 5.00 14.79 6.06
N GLY A 335 5.99 15.58 6.48
CA GLY A 335 7.35 15.46 5.97
C GLY A 335 7.99 14.11 6.33
N SER A 336 8.60 13.46 5.35
CA SER A 336 9.28 12.17 5.46
C SER A 336 10.81 12.30 5.42
N LEU A 337 11.52 11.28 5.87
CA LEU A 337 12.98 11.20 5.82
C LEU A 337 13.41 10.13 4.82
N THR A 338 14.25 10.49 3.85
CA THR A 338 14.85 9.54 2.90
C THR A 338 16.35 9.46 3.10
N PHE A 339 16.89 8.26 3.27
CA PHE A 339 18.32 8.02 3.47
C PHE A 339 18.92 7.35 2.23
N ASN A 340 19.78 8.10 1.53
CA ASN A 340 20.67 7.67 0.44
C ASN A 340 22.10 7.50 0.97
N GLY A 341 22.23 6.98 2.18
CA GLY A 341 23.47 7.00 2.94
C GLY A 341 23.33 6.33 4.29
N ASP A 342 24.47 5.98 4.89
CA ASP A 342 24.52 5.33 6.20
C ASP A 342 24.54 6.36 7.33
N TYR A 343 23.61 6.23 8.27
CA TYR A 343 23.42 7.24 9.31
C TYR A 343 23.20 6.64 10.70
N THR A 344 23.63 7.40 11.71
CA THR A 344 23.12 7.25 13.08
C THR A 344 22.24 8.46 13.39
N VAL A 345 21.04 8.24 13.92
CA VAL A 345 20.14 9.31 14.38
C VAL A 345 19.85 9.07 15.85
N ARG A 346 20.20 10.03 16.71
CA ARG A 346 20.09 9.89 18.16
C ARG A 346 19.49 11.13 18.83
N PRO A 347 18.78 10.98 19.96
CA PRO A 347 18.42 12.12 20.79
C PRO A 347 19.65 12.65 21.55
N GLU A 348 19.61 13.90 21.99
CA GLU A 348 20.54 14.41 22.99
C GLU A 348 20.26 13.82 24.38
N GLY A 349 18.98 13.71 24.72
CA GLY A 349 18.47 13.05 25.93
C GLY A 349 17.42 12.01 25.55
N ASN A 350 16.16 12.42 25.53
CA ASN A 350 15.00 11.55 25.27
C ASN A 350 14.03 12.14 24.23
N GLN A 351 14.53 13.05 23.39
CA GLN A 351 13.75 13.66 22.32
C GLN A 351 13.12 12.58 21.41
N THR A 352 11.96 12.93 20.87
CA THR A 352 11.14 12.07 20.02
C THR A 352 11.05 12.63 18.60
N TRP A 353 10.68 11.77 17.66
CA TRP A 353 10.37 12.18 16.30
C TRP A 353 9.10 11.50 15.81
N VAL A 354 8.23 12.29 15.17
CA VAL A 354 7.06 11.81 14.42
C VAL A 354 6.96 12.57 13.10
N GLY A 355 6.60 11.88 12.02
CA GLY A 355 6.50 12.46 10.68
C GLY A 355 5.83 11.53 9.67
N GLY A 356 5.98 11.81 8.38
CA GLY A 356 5.40 11.02 7.29
C GLY A 356 5.93 9.59 7.24
N GLY A 357 7.19 9.38 7.62
CA GLY A 357 7.83 8.07 7.69
C GLY A 357 9.31 8.14 7.29
N ILE A 358 9.96 6.99 7.27
CA ILE A 358 11.37 6.81 6.92
C ILE A 358 11.49 5.90 5.70
N ILE A 359 12.28 6.33 4.72
CA ILE A 359 12.71 5.55 3.57
C ILE A 359 14.22 5.31 3.73
N VAL A 360 14.64 4.05 3.84
CA VAL A 360 16.06 3.70 3.76
C VAL A 360 16.28 3.00 2.43
N ASN A 361 17.04 3.62 1.53
CA ASN A 361 17.24 3.08 0.20
C ASN A 361 18.20 1.88 0.21
N ASP A 362 18.17 1.13 -0.89
CA ASP A 362 18.92 -0.11 -1.04
C ASP A 362 20.42 0.07 -0.77
N GLY A 363 21.05 -0.93 -0.16
CA GLY A 363 22.47 -0.88 0.20
C GLY A 363 22.82 0.04 1.37
N HIS A 364 21.84 0.69 2.02
CA HIS A 364 22.09 1.59 3.16
C HIS A 364 21.55 1.07 4.48
N ARG A 365 22.12 1.58 5.57
CA ARG A 365 21.76 1.27 6.95
C ARG A 365 21.59 2.53 7.79
N VAL A 366 20.51 2.60 8.56
CA VAL A 366 20.28 3.67 9.53
C VAL A 366 20.11 3.10 10.93
N ASP A 367 20.99 3.49 11.85
CA ASP A 367 20.85 3.24 13.28
C ASP A 367 20.00 4.35 13.91
N TRP A 368 18.75 4.02 14.23
CA TRP A 368 17.71 4.93 14.70
C TRP A 368 17.49 4.75 16.21
N MET A 369 17.96 5.71 17.00
CA MET A 369 17.94 5.67 18.47
C MET A 369 16.87 6.59 19.08
N VAL A 370 15.94 7.10 18.26
CA VAL A 370 14.92 8.08 18.66
C VAL A 370 13.58 7.38 18.86
N ASN A 371 12.92 7.58 20.01
CA ASN A 371 11.60 7.02 20.28
C ASN A 371 10.50 7.82 19.54
N GLY A 372 9.35 7.16 19.32
CA GLY A 372 8.14 7.79 18.81
C GLY A 372 7.20 8.25 19.93
N LEU A 373 5.96 8.57 19.56
CA LEU A 373 4.90 8.98 20.49
C LEU A 373 3.72 8.01 20.47
N ALA A 374 3.03 7.89 21.62
CA ALA A 374 1.77 7.15 21.70
C ALA A 374 0.74 7.70 20.69
N GLY A 375 0.05 6.81 19.99
CA GLY A 375 -0.92 7.18 18.96
C GLY A 375 -0.33 7.55 17.60
N ASP A 376 1.00 7.49 17.44
CA ASP A 376 1.67 7.59 16.15
C ASP A 376 2.24 6.24 15.70
N ALA A 377 2.29 6.05 14.38
CA ALA A 377 2.96 4.93 13.74
C ALA A 377 4.19 5.43 12.98
N LEU A 378 5.36 4.88 13.26
CA LEU A 378 6.52 5.01 12.39
C LEU A 378 6.28 4.17 11.14
N HIS A 379 6.25 4.81 9.97
CA HIS A 379 6.13 4.11 8.70
C HIS A 379 7.52 3.91 8.08
N LYS A 380 7.90 2.66 7.78
CA LYS A 380 9.20 2.33 7.17
C LYS A 380 9.01 1.68 5.80
N THR A 381 9.65 2.25 4.78
CA THR A 381 9.78 1.69 3.42
C THR A 381 11.21 1.81 2.88
N GLY A 382 11.45 1.44 1.62
CA GLY A 382 12.79 1.33 1.03
C GLY A 382 13.53 0.05 1.42
N LYS A 383 14.33 -0.49 0.51
CA LYS A 383 14.96 -1.82 0.62
C LYS A 383 16.08 -1.92 1.67
N GLY A 384 16.60 -0.79 2.13
CA GLY A 384 17.68 -0.75 3.12
C GLY A 384 17.22 -1.13 4.54
N THR A 385 18.18 -1.05 5.46
CA THR A 385 18.01 -1.52 6.84
C THR A 385 17.80 -0.35 7.81
N LEU A 386 16.74 -0.40 8.62
CA LEU A 386 16.54 0.47 9.77
C LEU A 386 16.76 -0.32 11.06
N VAL A 387 17.53 0.22 12.00
CA VAL A 387 17.91 -0.47 13.23
C VAL A 387 17.40 0.36 14.37
N VAL A 388 16.39 -0.14 15.05
CA VAL A 388 15.73 0.58 16.14
C VAL A 388 16.49 0.28 17.41
N ALA A 389 17.31 1.23 17.86
CA ALA A 389 18.28 1.06 18.94
C ALA A 389 18.19 2.19 19.97
N GLY A 390 16.98 2.67 20.24
CA GLY A 390 16.68 3.66 21.27
C GLY A 390 16.81 3.09 22.68
N SER A 391 16.41 3.87 23.68
CA SER A 391 16.42 3.45 25.09
C SER A 391 15.03 3.53 25.71
N GLY A 392 14.74 2.58 26.60
CA GLY A 392 13.49 2.50 27.33
C GLY A 392 12.35 1.89 26.50
N GLU A 393 11.13 2.15 26.93
CA GLU A 393 9.94 1.76 26.19
C GLU A 393 9.54 2.86 25.20
N ASN A 394 9.51 2.51 23.92
CA ASN A 394 8.95 3.36 22.90
C ASN A 394 7.41 3.18 22.86
N PRO A 395 6.62 4.23 23.11
CA PRO A 395 5.16 4.12 23.10
C PRO A 395 4.56 4.10 21.70
N GLY A 396 5.32 4.47 20.66
CA GLY A 396 4.85 4.47 19.27
C GLY A 396 4.67 3.06 18.70
N THR A 397 3.95 2.97 17.59
CA THR A 397 3.79 1.73 16.80
C THR A 397 4.70 1.75 15.57
N LEU A 398 4.94 0.60 14.96
CA LEU A 398 5.67 0.46 13.69
C LEU A 398 4.73 -0.11 12.62
N ASN A 399 4.71 0.51 11.44
CA ASN A 399 4.20 -0.10 10.23
C ASN A 399 5.34 -0.21 9.22
N THR A 400 5.72 -1.43 8.85
CA THR A 400 6.85 -1.68 7.94
C THR A 400 6.36 -2.33 6.66
N GLY A 401 6.79 -1.78 5.53
CA GLY A 401 6.37 -2.21 4.20
C GLY A 401 7.50 -2.54 3.25
N ASP A 402 8.77 -2.35 3.61
CA ASP A 402 9.89 -2.74 2.74
C ASP A 402 11.23 -2.79 3.49
N GLY A 403 12.17 -3.54 2.94
CA GLY A 403 13.53 -3.70 3.46
C GLY A 403 13.57 -4.40 4.82
N THR A 404 14.60 -4.10 5.61
CA THR A 404 14.81 -4.76 6.90
C THR A 404 14.62 -3.78 8.05
N VAL A 405 13.94 -4.22 9.11
CA VAL A 405 13.90 -3.53 10.40
C VAL A 405 14.49 -4.45 11.46
N ILE A 406 15.56 -4.03 12.13
CA ILE A 406 16.14 -4.75 13.26
C ILE A 406 15.69 -4.08 14.55
N LEU A 407 14.95 -4.79 15.39
CA LEU A 407 14.55 -4.32 16.71
C LEU A 407 15.67 -4.66 17.70
N ALA A 408 16.39 -3.62 18.16
CA ALA A 408 17.55 -3.70 19.05
C ALA A 408 17.51 -2.60 20.13
N GLN A 409 16.29 -2.29 20.60
CA GLN A 409 16.03 -1.33 21.66
C GLN A 409 16.77 -1.73 22.93
N LYS A 410 17.32 -0.75 23.64
CA LYS A 410 18.09 -0.93 24.86
C LYS A 410 17.25 -0.63 26.09
N ALA A 411 17.52 -1.31 27.19
CA ALA A 411 16.93 -0.97 28.47
C ALA A 411 17.29 0.46 28.90
N ASP A 412 16.35 1.12 29.58
CA ASP A 412 16.64 2.36 30.29
C ASP A 412 17.30 2.09 31.67
N ALA A 413 17.56 3.15 32.43
CA ALA A 413 18.14 3.04 33.77
C ALA A 413 17.26 2.26 34.77
N ALA A 414 15.96 2.08 34.48
CA ALA A 414 15.03 1.29 35.28
C ALA A 414 14.88 -0.16 34.77
N GLY A 415 15.67 -0.57 33.76
CA GLY A 415 15.61 -1.90 33.16
C GLY A 415 14.46 -2.11 32.19
N ARG A 416 13.70 -1.07 31.84
CA ARG A 416 12.54 -1.19 30.94
C ARG A 416 13.00 -1.12 29.50
N VAL A 417 12.47 -2.01 28.65
CA VAL A 417 12.81 -2.08 27.23
C VAL A 417 11.58 -2.53 26.45
N ARG A 418 11.29 -1.82 25.36
CA ARG A 418 10.32 -2.24 24.33
C ARG A 418 10.52 -1.38 23.09
N ALA A 419 10.71 -2.01 21.94
CA ALA A 419 11.01 -1.33 20.69
C ALA A 419 9.80 -0.55 20.12
N PHE A 420 8.60 -1.12 20.24
CA PHE A 420 7.32 -0.51 19.85
C PHE A 420 6.15 -1.11 20.64
N SER A 421 5.03 -0.37 20.70
CA SER A 421 3.79 -0.85 21.32
C SER A 421 2.97 -1.79 20.42
N GLU A 422 3.18 -1.77 19.10
CA GLU A 422 2.68 -2.72 18.10
C GLU A 422 3.61 -2.70 16.87
N VAL A 423 3.80 -3.84 16.20
CA VAL A 423 4.49 -3.96 14.91
C VAL A 423 3.55 -4.57 13.88
N ARG A 424 3.32 -3.84 12.79
CA ARG A 424 2.58 -4.28 11.62
C ARG A 424 3.53 -4.54 10.45
N ILE A 425 3.45 -5.75 9.88
CA ILE A 425 4.27 -6.25 8.78
C ILE A 425 3.37 -6.42 7.56
N VAL A 426 3.61 -5.67 6.50
CA VAL A 426 2.73 -5.63 5.31
C VAL A 426 3.51 -5.65 4.00
N SER A 427 2.80 -5.93 2.90
CA SER A 427 3.21 -5.99 1.50
C SER A 427 4.04 -7.19 1.04
N GLY A 428 4.47 -8.07 1.97
CA GLY A 428 5.30 -9.24 1.67
C GLY A 428 6.78 -8.93 1.41
N ARG A 429 7.14 -7.66 1.29
CA ARG A 429 8.52 -7.19 1.07
C ARG A 429 9.40 -7.12 2.34
N PRO A 430 8.89 -6.75 3.53
CA PRO A 430 9.76 -6.47 4.66
C PRO A 430 10.20 -7.71 5.43
N VAL A 431 11.34 -7.57 6.12
CA VAL A 431 11.81 -8.48 7.17
C VAL A 431 11.95 -7.69 8.47
N VAL A 432 11.34 -8.17 9.55
CA VAL A 432 11.58 -7.69 10.92
C VAL A 432 12.46 -8.70 11.63
N VAL A 433 13.56 -8.26 12.24
CA VAL A 433 14.52 -9.12 12.96
C VAL A 433 14.52 -8.72 14.44
N LEU A 434 14.40 -9.70 15.33
CA LEU A 434 14.53 -9.47 16.77
C LEU A 434 15.98 -9.68 17.22
N GLN A 435 16.60 -8.65 17.80
CA GLN A 435 17.94 -8.80 18.37
C GLN A 435 17.92 -9.68 19.63
N ASP A 436 16.86 -9.59 20.43
CA ASP A 436 16.61 -10.40 21.62
C ASP A 436 15.10 -10.54 21.91
N SER A 437 14.74 -11.33 22.92
CA SER A 437 13.34 -11.62 23.29
C SER A 437 12.60 -10.49 24.03
N HIS A 438 13.25 -9.39 24.40
CA HIS A 438 12.64 -8.28 25.14
C HIS A 438 12.17 -7.13 24.24
N GLN A 439 12.35 -7.28 22.93
CA GLN A 439 12.07 -6.24 21.95
C GLN A 439 10.56 -5.97 21.79
N ILE A 440 9.76 -7.03 21.75
CA ILE A 440 8.30 -6.96 21.60
C ILE A 440 7.65 -8.29 22.00
N GLU A 441 6.47 -8.21 22.63
CA GLU A 441 5.64 -9.36 22.94
C GLU A 441 4.97 -9.93 21.66
N GLY A 442 4.86 -11.26 21.54
CA GLY A 442 4.29 -11.93 20.36
C GLY A 442 2.90 -11.41 19.95
N ASP A 443 2.05 -11.11 20.95
CA ASP A 443 0.68 -10.63 20.72
C ASP A 443 0.61 -9.21 20.13
N ARG A 444 1.72 -8.47 20.12
CA ARG A 444 1.81 -7.13 19.56
C ARG A 444 2.31 -7.12 18.11
N ILE A 445 2.44 -8.30 17.50
CA ILE A 445 2.82 -8.43 16.10
C ILE A 445 1.60 -8.77 15.26
N ARG A 446 1.47 -8.10 14.12
CA ARG A 446 0.41 -8.31 13.13
C ARG A 446 0.98 -8.37 11.72
N TRP A 447 0.54 -9.35 10.94
CA TRP A 447 0.75 -9.39 9.50
C TRP A 447 -0.54 -8.92 8.81
N GLY A 448 -0.46 -7.82 8.08
CA GLY A 448 -1.57 -7.29 7.27
C GLY A 448 -1.49 -7.80 5.83
N TYR A 449 -1.99 -7.00 4.87
CA TYR A 449 -2.00 -7.36 3.45
C TYR A 449 -0.63 -7.86 2.94
N ARG A 450 -0.60 -9.08 2.40
CA ARG A 450 0.57 -9.83 1.91
C ARG A 450 1.67 -10.08 2.96
N GLY A 451 1.42 -9.77 4.22
CA GLY A 451 2.33 -10.00 5.34
C GLY A 451 3.77 -9.56 5.10
N GLY A 452 4.71 -10.48 5.30
CA GLY A 452 6.16 -10.28 5.34
C GLY A 452 6.77 -11.21 6.40
N THR A 453 8.08 -11.08 6.63
CA THR A 453 8.81 -12.00 7.51
C THR A 453 9.07 -11.41 8.90
N LEU A 454 8.74 -12.15 9.95
CA LEU A 454 9.33 -11.98 11.29
C LEU A 454 10.42 -13.04 11.48
N ASP A 455 11.66 -12.60 11.63
CA ASP A 455 12.79 -13.42 12.01
C ASP A 455 13.07 -13.24 13.51
N ILE A 456 12.69 -14.25 14.29
CA ILE A 456 12.93 -14.25 15.74
C ILE A 456 14.38 -14.57 16.07
N ASN A 457 15.20 -14.93 15.08
CA ASN A 457 16.65 -14.86 15.14
C ASN A 457 17.27 -15.61 16.33
N GLY A 458 16.76 -16.82 16.63
CA GLY A 458 17.21 -17.65 17.74
C GLY A 458 16.53 -17.36 19.09
N ASN A 459 15.58 -16.43 19.15
CA ASN A 459 14.85 -16.10 20.36
C ASN A 459 13.57 -16.94 20.47
N ASP A 460 13.39 -17.59 21.62
CA ASP A 460 12.11 -18.20 21.97
C ASP A 460 11.02 -17.12 22.10
N MET A 461 9.80 -17.43 21.63
CA MET A 461 8.66 -16.51 21.72
C MET A 461 7.38 -17.24 22.07
N THR A 462 6.47 -16.55 22.77
CA THR A 462 5.12 -17.03 23.05
C THR A 462 4.09 -16.15 22.35
N PHE A 463 3.08 -16.79 21.74
CA PHE A 463 1.94 -16.14 21.11
C PHE A 463 0.65 -16.68 21.70
N HIS A 464 -0.22 -15.78 22.17
CA HIS A 464 -1.60 -16.08 22.56
C HIS A 464 -2.59 -15.73 21.45
N ARG A 465 -2.12 -15.08 20.38
CA ARG A 465 -2.83 -14.90 19.11
C ARG A 465 -1.83 -14.88 17.95
N LEU A 466 -2.26 -15.39 16.80
CA LEU A 466 -1.55 -15.23 15.53
C LEU A 466 -2.37 -14.31 14.62
N ALA A 467 -2.03 -13.02 14.61
CA ALA A 467 -2.74 -12.03 13.82
C ALA A 467 -2.18 -11.95 12.40
N ALA A 468 -2.46 -12.96 11.56
CA ALA A 468 -2.05 -13.00 10.16
C ALA A 468 -3.25 -12.93 9.22
N ALA A 469 -3.25 -11.93 8.34
CA ALA A 469 -4.34 -11.69 7.41
C ALA A 469 -4.39 -12.69 6.24
N ASP A 470 -3.23 -13.17 5.79
CA ASP A 470 -3.11 -14.06 4.63
C ASP A 470 -1.82 -14.90 4.67
N GLU A 471 -1.61 -15.69 3.61
CA GLU A 471 -0.45 -16.57 3.41
C GLU A 471 0.90 -15.83 3.34
N GLY A 472 0.92 -14.51 3.14
CA GLY A 472 2.17 -13.75 3.11
C GLY A 472 2.84 -13.61 4.48
N ALA A 473 2.18 -14.01 5.57
CA ALA A 473 2.77 -14.01 6.90
C ALA A 473 3.84 -15.11 7.05
N VAL A 474 5.08 -14.75 7.37
CA VAL A 474 6.17 -15.71 7.60
C VAL A 474 6.75 -15.51 9.00
N LEU A 475 6.81 -16.58 9.78
CA LEU A 475 7.55 -16.66 11.04
C LEU A 475 8.75 -17.58 10.86
N THR A 476 9.95 -17.08 11.11
CA THR A 476 11.20 -17.82 10.90
C THR A 476 12.17 -17.62 12.06
N SER A 477 13.14 -18.52 12.15
CA SER A 477 14.40 -18.25 12.85
C SER A 477 15.57 -18.61 11.94
N ARG A 478 16.44 -17.63 11.62
CA ARG A 478 17.56 -17.85 10.69
C ARG A 478 18.89 -18.12 11.39
N ALA A 479 19.29 -17.32 12.39
CA ALA A 479 20.62 -17.42 12.98
C ALA A 479 20.80 -18.52 14.05
N GLY A 480 19.71 -19.03 14.61
CA GLY A 480 19.75 -20.05 15.67
C GLY A 480 18.47 -20.86 15.77
N SER A 481 18.51 -21.95 16.53
CA SER A 481 17.28 -22.69 16.86
C SER A 481 16.43 -21.88 17.83
N ALA A 482 15.11 -21.84 17.59
CA ALA A 482 14.16 -21.16 18.47
C ALA A 482 12.86 -21.95 18.60
N THR A 483 12.18 -21.78 19.73
CA THR A 483 10.88 -22.37 20.01
C THR A 483 9.79 -21.30 20.02
N VAL A 484 8.78 -21.48 19.15
CA VAL A 484 7.54 -20.72 19.18
C VAL A 484 6.53 -21.49 20.01
N ARG A 485 6.08 -20.89 21.12
CA ARG A 485 5.03 -21.43 21.99
C ARG A 485 3.70 -20.79 21.62
N LEU A 486 2.73 -21.62 21.25
CA LEU A 486 1.36 -21.19 21.01
C LEU A 486 0.55 -21.53 22.27
N ASP A 487 0.05 -20.49 22.93
CA ASP A 487 -0.70 -20.58 24.19
C ASP A 487 -2.02 -19.82 24.03
N PHE A 488 -2.93 -20.39 23.24
CA PHE A 488 -4.22 -19.77 22.99
C PHE A 488 -5.11 -19.89 24.23
N SER A 489 -5.57 -18.74 24.75
CA SER A 489 -6.53 -18.70 25.86
C SER A 489 -7.79 -19.52 25.53
N PRO A 490 -8.35 -20.30 26.48
CA PRO A 490 -9.57 -21.10 26.28
C PRO A 490 -10.86 -20.26 26.19
N SER A 491 -10.79 -18.98 25.87
CA SER A 491 -11.93 -18.06 25.85
C SER A 491 -12.90 -18.35 24.69
N GLY A 492 -13.69 -19.42 24.80
CA GLY A 492 -14.81 -19.74 23.91
C GLY A 492 -14.48 -20.06 22.45
N GLN A 493 -13.22 -19.93 22.03
CA GLN A 493 -12.76 -20.28 20.69
C GLN A 493 -12.63 -21.79 20.57
N LYS A 494 -13.30 -22.37 19.57
CA LYS A 494 -13.19 -23.81 19.26
C LYS A 494 -12.01 -24.15 18.37
N ALA A 495 -11.54 -23.18 17.58
CA ALA A 495 -10.43 -23.36 16.66
C ALA A 495 -9.67 -22.04 16.45
N VAL A 496 -8.37 -22.16 16.22
CA VAL A 496 -7.48 -21.10 15.75
C VAL A 496 -6.90 -21.51 14.40
N MET A 497 -6.84 -20.56 13.47
CA MET A 497 -6.34 -20.82 12.12
C MET A 497 -5.09 -19.98 11.84
N TRP A 498 -4.10 -20.61 11.22
CA TRP A 498 -2.85 -20.02 10.78
C TRP A 498 -2.74 -20.08 9.26
N HIS A 499 -2.88 -18.91 8.64
CA HIS A 499 -2.76 -18.73 7.19
C HIS A 499 -1.31 -18.67 6.70
N GLY A 500 -0.36 -18.31 7.57
CA GLY A 500 1.01 -18.06 7.16
C GLY A 500 1.91 -19.29 7.10
N HIS A 501 3.22 -19.04 7.19
CA HIS A 501 4.27 -20.06 7.13
C HIS A 501 5.18 -20.05 8.36
N PHE A 502 5.43 -21.22 8.93
CA PHE A 502 6.56 -21.42 9.84
C PHE A 502 7.77 -21.92 9.04
N THR A 503 8.94 -21.29 9.18
CA THR A 503 10.12 -21.64 8.37
C THR A 503 11.43 -21.66 9.16
N GLY A 504 12.46 -22.28 8.61
CA GLY A 504 13.83 -22.21 9.13
C GLY A 504 14.05 -23.02 10.40
N ASN A 505 14.90 -22.53 11.31
CA ASN A 505 15.33 -23.24 12.51
C ASN A 505 14.33 -23.11 13.66
N LEU A 506 13.06 -23.43 13.38
CA LEU A 506 11.96 -23.35 14.33
C LEU A 506 11.51 -24.72 14.82
N SER A 507 11.21 -24.78 16.12
CA SER A 507 10.23 -25.73 16.65
C SER A 507 8.98 -24.96 17.08
N VAL A 508 7.81 -25.57 16.88
CA VAL A 508 6.52 -25.03 17.32
C VAL A 508 5.97 -25.95 18.40
N LEU A 509 5.67 -25.40 19.56
CA LEU A 509 4.99 -26.07 20.65
C LEU A 509 3.60 -25.46 20.82
N ASN A 510 2.57 -26.18 20.40
CA ASN A 510 1.18 -25.79 20.62
C ASN A 510 0.62 -26.58 21.81
N ASN A 511 0.62 -25.93 22.98
CA ASN A 511 0.09 -26.51 24.20
C ASN A 511 -1.28 -25.91 24.47
N THR A 512 -2.31 -26.48 23.86
CA THR A 512 -3.69 -26.02 24.09
C THR A 512 -4.26 -26.78 25.28
N SER A 513 -5.08 -26.10 26.10
CA SER A 513 -6.07 -26.84 26.89
C SER A 513 -6.93 -27.68 25.93
N SER A 514 -7.43 -28.85 26.36
CA SER A 514 -7.97 -29.93 25.52
C SER A 514 -9.14 -29.60 24.56
N ALA A 515 -9.53 -28.34 24.37
CA ALA A 515 -10.72 -27.88 23.68
C ALA A 515 -10.49 -26.95 22.46
N VAL A 516 -9.25 -26.58 22.13
CA VAL A 516 -8.96 -25.66 20.99
C VAL A 516 -8.25 -26.40 19.86
N ASP A 517 -8.90 -26.49 18.71
CA ASP A 517 -8.32 -27.02 17.47
C ASP A 517 -7.36 -26.01 16.82
N PHE A 518 -6.33 -26.51 16.16
CA PHE A 518 -5.39 -25.70 15.39
C PHE A 518 -5.41 -26.11 13.92
N ILE A 519 -5.68 -25.14 13.05
CA ILE A 519 -5.82 -25.34 11.61
C ILE A 519 -4.71 -24.58 10.91
N MET A 520 -3.99 -25.25 10.01
CA MET A 520 -3.00 -24.64 9.13
C MET A 520 -3.43 -24.87 7.69
N ASP A 521 -3.67 -23.77 6.97
CA ASP A 521 -3.92 -23.79 5.53
C ASP A 521 -2.85 -23.04 4.72
N GLY A 522 -1.86 -22.44 5.40
CA GLY A 522 -0.60 -21.99 4.81
C GLY A 522 0.44 -23.12 4.70
N GLY A 523 1.58 -23.01 5.38
CA GLY A 523 2.61 -24.05 5.31
C GLY A 523 3.64 -24.09 6.44
N ALA A 524 4.51 -25.11 6.39
CA ALA A 524 5.65 -25.23 7.28
C ALA A 524 6.85 -25.86 6.56
N ASP A 525 8.02 -25.24 6.70
CA ASP A 525 9.31 -25.76 6.24
C ASP A 525 10.36 -25.51 7.34
N MET A 526 10.33 -26.36 8.37
CA MET A 526 11.09 -26.18 9.60
C MET A 526 12.10 -27.31 9.79
N SER A 527 13.25 -27.00 10.39
CA SER A 527 14.24 -28.02 10.78
C SER A 527 13.99 -28.62 12.16
N GLY A 528 13.15 -27.99 12.99
CA GLY A 528 12.74 -28.48 14.30
C GLY A 528 11.45 -29.32 14.28
N SER A 529 10.77 -29.40 15.42
CA SER A 529 9.56 -30.20 15.59
C SER A 529 8.30 -29.34 15.69
N PHE A 530 7.16 -29.86 15.22
CA PHE A 530 5.83 -29.35 15.58
C PHE A 530 5.22 -30.30 16.60
N THR A 531 4.99 -29.81 17.82
CA THR A 531 4.39 -30.60 18.91
C THR A 531 3.01 -30.04 19.25
N GLN A 532 1.98 -30.86 19.12
CA GLN A 532 0.61 -30.56 19.54
C GLN A 532 0.30 -31.32 20.84
N GLN A 533 -0.24 -30.63 21.84
CA GLN A 533 -0.82 -31.25 23.05
C GLN A 533 -2.24 -30.69 23.24
N GLY A 534 -3.24 -31.59 23.30
CA GLY A 534 -4.65 -31.20 23.36
C GLY A 534 -5.23 -30.79 22.00
N GLY A 535 -6.57 -30.79 21.88
CA GLY A 535 -7.29 -30.41 20.65
C GLY A 535 -6.97 -31.27 19.42
N GLY A 536 -7.51 -30.88 18.26
CA GLY A 536 -7.15 -31.42 16.95
C GLY A 536 -6.14 -30.53 16.21
N LEU A 537 -5.25 -31.15 15.44
CA LEU A 537 -4.36 -30.47 14.50
C LEU A 537 -4.80 -30.82 13.06
N TYR A 538 -5.10 -29.80 12.26
CA TYR A 538 -5.52 -29.93 10.86
C TYR A 538 -4.54 -29.21 9.95
N ILE A 539 -4.05 -29.92 8.94
CA ILE A 539 -3.19 -29.37 7.89
C ILE A 539 -3.89 -29.60 6.57
N GLN A 540 -4.16 -28.54 5.83
CA GLN A 540 -4.98 -28.57 4.61
C GLN A 540 -4.46 -27.60 3.54
N GLY A 541 -4.97 -27.70 2.31
CA GLY A 541 -4.75 -26.67 1.31
C GLY A 541 -5.62 -25.44 1.54
N HIS A 542 -5.21 -24.30 1.01
CA HIS A 542 -5.98 -23.07 0.99
C HIS A 542 -6.89 -22.99 -0.25
N PRO A 543 -8.22 -22.84 -0.10
CA PRO A 543 -9.12 -22.59 -1.23
C PRO A 543 -8.74 -21.28 -1.94
N VAL A 544 -8.73 -21.28 -3.27
CA VAL A 544 -8.47 -20.05 -4.04
C VAL A 544 -9.48 -18.98 -3.66
N VAL A 545 -8.99 -17.83 -3.23
CA VAL A 545 -9.83 -16.70 -2.84
C VAL A 545 -10.44 -16.04 -4.08
N HIS A 546 -11.76 -15.88 -4.07
CA HIS A 546 -12.52 -15.17 -5.08
C HIS A 546 -13.09 -13.85 -4.51
N ALA A 547 -13.39 -12.89 -5.39
CA ALA A 547 -14.07 -11.66 -4.99
C ALA A 547 -15.47 -12.02 -4.46
N VAL A 548 -15.88 -11.41 -3.36
CA VAL A 548 -17.18 -11.70 -2.72
C VAL A 548 -18.01 -10.43 -2.59
N SER A 549 -19.29 -10.61 -2.33
CA SER A 549 -20.23 -9.57 -1.93
C SER A 549 -20.96 -10.09 -0.70
N SER A 550 -21.31 -9.23 0.26
CA SER A 550 -22.33 -9.61 1.23
C SER A 550 -23.66 -9.77 0.49
N GLU A 551 -24.37 -10.88 0.74
CA GLU A 551 -25.76 -11.05 0.29
C GLU A 551 -26.69 -9.99 0.87
#